data_AF-A0ABD2MNL6-F1
#
_entry.id   AF-A0ABD2MNL6-F1
#
_cell.length_a   1.000
_cell.length_b   1.000
_cell.length_c   1.000
_cell.angle_alpha   90.00
_cell.angle_beta   90.00
_cell.angle_gamma   90.00
#
_symmetry.space_group_name_H-M   'P 1'
#
loop_
_entity.id
_entity.type
_entity.pdbx_description
1 polymer ?
#
loop_
_entity_poly.entity_id
_entity_poly.type
_entity_poly.pdbx_seq_one_letter_code
_entity_poly.pdbx_strand_id
1 'polypeptide(L)'
;LPEVLGDGAVQFADDTSCHMSGNSDQELKDAVCRELDDMEEYFKNNFLKLNVEKTQLVKYSYRRHQEKLQLNFDAYNLESQSHIKFLGLEIDHKMD
;
A
#
# COMPACT_ATOMS: atom_id res chain seq x y z
N LEU A 1 7.99 -6.19 12.36
CA LEU A 1 7.31 -5.37 11.34
C LEU A 1 8.11 -4.08 11.09
N PRO A 2 8.46 -3.25 12.10
CA PRO A 2 9.26 -2.04 11.87
C PRO A 2 10.66 -2.30 11.27
N GLU A 3 11.26 -3.46 11.53
CA GLU A 3 12.55 -3.86 10.94
C GLU A 3 12.42 -4.41 9.50
N VAL A 4 11.19 -4.70 9.06
CA VAL A 4 10.88 -5.31 7.75
C VAL A 4 10.31 -4.25 6.80
N LEU A 5 9.57 -3.28 7.34
CA LEU A 5 9.01 -2.19 6.57
C LEU A 5 10.03 -1.07 6.40
N GLY A 6 10.00 -0.38 5.27
CA GLY A 6 10.80 0.84 5.07
C GLY A 6 10.42 1.98 6.03
N ASP A 7 11.22 3.06 6.04
CA ASP A 7 11.06 4.25 6.91
C ASP A 7 9.68 4.95 6.82
N GLY A 8 8.81 4.53 5.91
CA GLY A 8 7.49 5.10 5.66
C GLY A 8 6.31 4.38 6.33
N ALA A 9 6.52 3.47 7.28
CA ALA A 9 5.43 2.71 7.87
C ALA A 9 4.82 3.33 9.14
N VAL A 10 3.49 3.34 9.21
CA VAL A 10 2.69 3.73 10.38
C VAL A 10 1.83 2.54 10.80
N GLN A 11 1.90 2.18 12.08
CA GLN A 11 1.14 1.07 12.66
C GLN A 11 0.23 1.57 13.77
N PHE A 12 -1.02 1.09 13.77
CA PHE A 12 -1.96 1.34 14.85
C PHE A 12 -2.81 0.09 15.06
N ALA A 13 -2.66 -0.55 16.22
CA ALA A 13 -3.25 -1.86 16.48
C ALA A 13 -2.88 -2.88 15.39
N ASP A 14 -3.87 -3.47 14.70
CA ASP A 14 -3.69 -4.38 13.58
C ASP A 14 -3.58 -3.69 12.21
N ASP A 15 -3.91 -2.39 12.12
CA ASP A 15 -3.80 -1.62 10.89
C ASP A 15 -2.33 -1.22 10.64
N THR A 16 -1.87 -1.48 9.41
CA THR A 16 -0.55 -1.07 8.92
C THR A 16 -0.73 -0.21 7.67
N SER A 17 -0.06 0.93 7.62
CA SER A 17 -0.02 1.81 6.45
C SER A 17 1.42 2.06 6.05
N CYS A 18 1.72 1.93 4.76
CA CYS A 18 3.06 2.09 4.23
C CYS A 18 3.09 3.20 3.18
N HIS A 19 4.10 4.06 3.28
CA HIS A 19 4.33 5.13 2.32
C HIS A 19 5.47 4.74 1.39
N MET A 20 5.21 4.79 0.09
CA MET A 20 6.16 4.43 -0.95
C MET A 20 6.22 5.51 -2.01
N SER A 21 7.39 5.68 -2.62
CA SER A 21 7.64 6.65 -3.68
C SER A 21 8.41 6.00 -4.83
N GLY A 22 8.13 6.42 -6.06
CA GLY A 22 8.85 6.01 -7.26
C GLY A 22 8.81 7.11 -8.31
N ASN A 23 9.76 7.10 -9.24
CA ASN A 23 9.83 8.10 -10.33
C ASN A 23 8.93 7.72 -11.52
N SER A 24 8.49 6.47 -11.55
CA SER A 24 7.57 5.92 -12.55
C SER A 24 6.51 5.04 -11.90
N ASP A 25 5.41 4.81 -12.61
CA ASP A 25 4.37 3.89 -12.16
C ASP A 25 4.90 2.46 -12.04
N GLN A 26 5.86 2.06 -12.90
CA GLN A 26 6.48 0.73 -12.80
C GLN A 26 7.33 0.61 -11.54
N GLU A 27 8.19 1.60 -11.27
CA GLU A 27 8.98 1.62 -10.02
C GLU A 27 8.08 1.56 -8.78
N LEU A 28 6.96 2.29 -8.81
CA LEU A 28 6.01 2.29 -7.71
C LEU A 28 5.33 0.93 -7.54
N LYS A 29 4.92 0.27 -8.63
CA LYS A 29 4.37 -1.10 -8.58
C LYS A 29 5.38 -2.08 -8.01
N ASP A 30 6.61 -2.04 -8.48
CA ASP A 30 7.67 -2.94 -8.02
C ASP A 30 7.97 -2.73 -6.53
N ALA A 31 7.94 -1.47 -6.06
CA ALA A 31 8.07 -1.15 -4.64
C ALA A 31 6.91 -1.70 -3.81
N VAL A 32 5.65 -1.48 -4.25
CA VAL A 32 4.46 -1.98 -3.54
C VAL A 32 4.45 -3.51 -3.49
N CYS A 33 4.76 -4.19 -4.60
CA CYS A 33 4.81 -5.65 -4.61
C CYS A 33 5.86 -6.20 -3.66
N ARG A 34 7.07 -5.62 -3.66
CA ARG A 34 8.14 -6.03 -2.74
C ARG A 34 7.72 -5.85 -1.27
N GLU A 35 7.13 -4.70 -0.95
CA GLU A 35 6.66 -4.44 0.41
C GLU A 35 5.57 -5.44 0.84
N LEU A 36 4.64 -5.77 -0.05
CA LEU A 36 3.60 -6.77 0.22
C LEU A 36 4.18 -8.19 0.40
N ASP A 37 5.19 -8.56 -0.38
CA ASP A 37 5.90 -9.84 -0.24
C ASP A 37 6.61 -9.92 1.13
N ASP A 38 7.34 -8.86 1.50
CA ASP A 38 8.05 -8.76 2.78
C ASP A 38 7.07 -8.79 3.97
N MET A 39 5.92 -8.11 3.84
CA MET A 39 4.83 -8.15 4.82
C MET A 39 4.22 -9.54 4.95
N GLU A 40 3.89 -10.18 3.84
CA GLU A 40 3.29 -11.53 3.84
C GLU A 40 4.23 -12.54 4.48
N GLU A 41 5.52 -12.51 4.15
CA GLU A 41 6.52 -13.38 4.78
C GLU A 41 6.61 -13.13 6.29
N TYR A 42 6.70 -11.86 6.71
CA TYR A 42 6.75 -11.53 8.13
C TYR A 42 5.51 -12.00 8.86
N PHE A 43 4.31 -11.70 8.36
CA PHE A 43 3.06 -12.08 9.02
C PHE A 43 2.97 -13.61 9.12
N LYS A 44 3.28 -14.34 8.04
CA LYS A 44 3.27 -15.80 8.02
C LYS A 44 4.24 -16.40 9.04
N ASN A 45 5.46 -15.88 9.14
CA ASN A 45 6.46 -16.34 10.11
C ASN A 45 6.06 -16.06 11.57
N ASN A 46 5.13 -15.12 11.78
CA ASN A 46 4.59 -14.77 13.09
C ASN A 46 3.17 -15.32 13.34
N PHE A 47 2.72 -16.30 12.55
CA PHE A 47 1.38 -16.91 12.65
C PHE A 47 0.22 -15.91 12.49
N LEU A 48 0.47 -14.84 11.73
CA LEU A 48 -0.50 -13.84 11.31
C LEU A 48 -0.78 -14.00 9.81
N LYS A 49 -1.78 -13.27 9.31
CA LYS A 49 -2.16 -13.26 7.90
C LYS A 49 -2.32 -11.83 7.41
N LEU A 50 -1.71 -11.48 6.28
CA LEU A 50 -2.02 -10.25 5.58
C LEU A 50 -3.40 -10.38 4.92
N ASN A 51 -4.28 -9.41 5.17
CA ASN A 51 -5.60 -9.40 4.55
C ASN A 51 -5.58 -8.65 3.22
N VAL A 52 -5.02 -9.29 2.18
CA VAL A 52 -4.87 -8.71 0.83
C VAL A 52 -6.19 -8.18 0.28
N GLU A 53 -7.31 -8.88 0.52
CA GLU A 53 -8.65 -8.45 0.07
C GLU A 53 -9.07 -7.10 0.65
N LYS A 54 -8.63 -6.78 1.88
CA LYS A 54 -8.91 -5.51 2.54
C LYS A 54 -7.83 -4.46 2.32
N THR A 55 -6.71 -4.80 1.68
CA THR A 55 -5.63 -3.84 1.40
C THR A 55 -6.13 -2.76 0.44
N GLN A 56 -5.99 -1.50 0.83
CA GLN A 56 -6.37 -0.35 0.02
C GLN A 56 -5.13 0.41 -0.44
N LEU A 57 -5.14 0.87 -1.69
CA LEU A 57 -4.08 1.68 -2.26
C LEU A 57 -4.63 3.08 -2.55
N VAL A 58 -3.86 4.11 -2.22
CA VAL A 58 -4.10 5.49 -2.66
C VAL A 58 -2.82 5.99 -3.34
N LYS A 59 -2.97 6.56 -4.53
CA LYS A 59 -1.84 7.08 -5.33
C LYS A 59 -1.87 8.59 -5.32
N TYR A 60 -0.72 9.18 -5.05
CA TYR A 60 -0.51 10.62 -5.17
C TYR A 60 0.49 10.93 -6.28
N SER A 61 0.26 12.01 -7.02
CA SER A 61 1.17 12.48 -8.06
C SER A 61 0.90 13.94 -8.40
N TYR A 62 1.96 14.69 -8.71
CA TYR A 62 1.83 16.04 -9.27
C TYR A 62 1.34 16.05 -10.73
N ARG A 63 1.18 14.88 -11.38
CA ARG A 63 0.68 14.78 -12.75
C ARG A 63 -0.82 15.01 -12.78
N ARG A 64 -1.27 15.88 -13.70
CA ARG A 64 -2.68 16.27 -13.85
C ARG A 64 -3.60 15.13 -14.30
N HIS A 65 -3.07 14.18 -15.08
CA HIS A 65 -3.74 12.95 -15.43
C HIS A 65 -3.03 11.80 -14.72
N GLN A 66 -3.73 11.19 -13.77
CA GLN A 66 -3.23 10.04 -13.03
C GLN A 66 -3.97 8.79 -13.51
N GLU A 67 -3.22 7.88 -14.12
CA GLU A 67 -3.71 6.52 -14.25
C GLU A 67 -3.71 5.85 -12.88
N LYS A 68 -4.71 5.01 -12.65
CA LYS A 68 -4.79 4.21 -11.44
C LYS A 68 -3.62 3.23 -11.40
N LEU A 69 -3.02 3.07 -10.23
CA LEU A 69 -2.07 2.00 -9.98
C LEU A 69 -2.85 0.69 -9.94
N GLN A 70 -2.53 -0.24 -10.84
CA GLN A 70 -3.08 -1.59 -10.85
C GLN A 70 -1.95 -2.60 -10.76
N LEU A 71 -2.07 -3.55 -9.84
CA LEU A 71 -1.13 -4.65 -9.67
C LEU A 71 -1.87 -5.92 -9.22
N ASN A 72 -1.32 -7.07 -9.59
CA ASN A 72 -1.82 -8.36 -9.13
C ASN A 72 -0.93 -8.83 -7.98
N PHE A 73 -1.55 -9.18 -6.87
CA PHE A 73 -0.86 -9.77 -5.72
C PHE A 73 -1.64 -11.01 -5.28
N ASP A 74 -0.98 -12.16 -5.34
CA ASP A 74 -1.58 -13.46 -5.05
C ASP A 74 -2.80 -13.74 -5.95
N ALA A 75 -3.99 -13.99 -5.38
CA ALA A 75 -5.24 -14.15 -6.14
C ALA A 75 -6.03 -12.84 -6.35
N TYR A 76 -5.51 -11.70 -5.89
CA TYR A 76 -6.24 -10.42 -5.86
C TYR A 76 -5.67 -9.40 -6.85
N ASN A 77 -6.57 -8.64 -7.47
CA ASN A 77 -6.21 -7.45 -8.23
C ASN A 77 -6.37 -6.22 -7.32
N LEU A 78 -5.26 -5.56 -7.02
CA LEU A 78 -5.25 -4.34 -6.24
C LEU A 78 -5.25 -3.14 -7.19
N GLU A 79 -6.18 -2.22 -6.95
CA GLU A 79 -6.32 -0.98 -7.72
C GLU A 79 -6.34 0.22 -6.77
N SER A 80 -5.59 1.27 -7.11
CA SER A 80 -5.62 2.52 -6.37
C SER A 80 -6.99 3.18 -6.42
N GLN A 81 -7.48 3.62 -5.26
CA GLN A 81 -8.77 4.27 -5.06
C GLN A 81 -8.60 5.78 -4.95
N SER A 82 -9.67 6.53 -5.27
CA SER A 82 -9.68 7.99 -5.14
C SER A 82 -9.81 8.48 -3.70
N HIS A 83 -10.25 7.60 -2.79
CA HIS A 83 -10.34 7.84 -1.36
C HIS A 83 -10.15 6.53 -0.58
N ILE A 84 -9.61 6.59 0.63
CA ILE A 84 -9.46 5.46 1.55
C ILE A 84 -9.86 5.86 2.97
N LYS A 85 -10.16 4.88 3.82
CA LYS A 85 -10.38 5.11 5.25
C LYS A 85 -9.09 4.82 6.01
N PHE A 86 -8.67 5.75 6.85
CA PHE A 86 -7.47 5.62 7.68
C PHE A 86 -7.76 6.15 9.08
N LEU A 87 -7.85 5.25 10.07
CA LEU A 87 -8.05 5.60 11.49
C LEU A 87 -9.24 6.54 11.77
N GLY A 88 -10.36 6.31 11.08
CA GLY A 88 -11.57 7.13 11.19
C GLY A 88 -11.56 8.42 10.37
N LEU A 89 -10.48 8.69 9.63
CA LEU A 89 -10.39 9.75 8.64
C LEU A 89 -10.67 9.19 7.24
N GLU A 90 -11.22 10.02 6.38
CA GLU A 90 -11.28 9.77 4.94
C GLU A 90 -10.18 10.59 4.28
N ILE A 91 -9.29 9.92 3.57
CA ILE A 91 -8.17 10.55 2.85
C ILE A 91 -8.44 10.39 1.36
N ASP A 92 -8.39 11.48 0.61
CA ASP A 92 -8.53 11.45 -0.84
C ASP A 92 -7.18 11.54 -1.57
N HIS A 93 -7.18 11.27 -2.87
CA HIS A 93 -6.00 11.34 -3.73
C HIS A 93 -5.56 12.78 -4.07
N LYS A 94 -6.26 13.81 -3.56
CA LYS A 94 -6.02 15.18 -3.94
C LYS A 94 -4.95 15.82 -3.05
N MET A 95 -4.13 16.65 -3.68
CA MET A 95 -3.12 17.48 -3.03
C MET A 95 -3.48 18.94 -3.36
N ASP A 96 -4.62 19.38 -2.83
CA ASP A 96 -5.18 20.73 -3.02
C ASP A 96 -4.68 21.69 -1.94
#